data_AF-A0A3A3YV78-F1
#
_entry.id   AF-A0A3A3YV78-F1
#
_cell.length_a   1.000
_cell.length_b   1.000
_cell.length_c   1.000
_cell.angle_alpha   90.00
_cell.angle_beta   90.00
_cell.angle_gamma   90.00
#
_symmetry.space_group_name_H-M   'P 1'
#
loop_
_entity.id
_entity.type
_entity.pdbx_description
1 polymer ?
#
loop_
_entity_poly.entity_id
_entity_poly.type
_entity_poly.pdbx_seq_one_letter_code
_entity_poly.pdbx_strand_id
1 'polypeptide(L)'
;MGRRSRATGLPVAGGLAVLAASAAVATAAAPARTPPSPPSPPLVVAGLAGGPGLGVAALSPAQAAAAGRYVPGSSVLRRPDGRYVTGPGARPGPYDLLASAERSAASDPGLVRAAVVADRAWLASGRVPGRPGEERRAAERALLDLRLLQRPDGAVVAGQRRHWDYTWPRDASFAAVALARTGHPEDALRSLDWLAAVQEPDGTWAARYRPEDGQPVPDGRPYQLDANGWFPWAVWSWADSLGGADDLDADGRAALLRLWPAVTAAADAAAGSLDERGLPRATRDWWELPVDDVTVSTSGALRSGLRAAAALADGLGRPDEAQRWAAAAVRLDAGVRERFGGTGYRRTPDAGSGADAGMAVLAPPFAPPDPGVAAALDDTERRLAAPGGGLLPGEAFSGPRLSWVPAAGQVMLARAASGDARGAQRWVDWLLAARTVLGALPEKVDAAGRPAEVAPLAWADALYLLTLVARDEGVPAPPVPRGPAPSAQAAEQVGGDGAGVAAP
;
A
#
# COMPACT_ATOMS: atom_id res chain seq x y z
N MET A 1 64.38 10.77 55.07
CA MET A 1 63.81 11.30 56.32
C MET A 1 62.30 11.05 56.29
N GLY A 2 61.74 10.38 57.31
CA GLY A 2 60.35 9.86 57.43
C GLY A 2 60.14 8.53 56.67
N ARG A 3 60.05 7.28 57.22
CA ARG A 3 59.28 6.69 58.35
C ARG A 3 57.79 7.06 58.29
N ARG A 4 56.78 6.18 58.43
CA ARG A 4 56.61 4.76 58.82
C ARG A 4 55.10 4.44 58.56
N SER A 5 54.73 3.28 58.00
CA SER A 5 54.23 2.06 58.70
C SER A 5 52.84 2.22 59.37
N ARG A 6 51.92 1.24 59.45
CA ARG A 6 51.88 -0.20 59.17
C ARG A 6 50.47 -0.74 59.53
N ALA A 7 50.25 -2.01 59.17
CA ALA A 7 49.59 -3.08 59.93
C ALA A 7 48.05 -3.25 59.74
N THR A 8 47.46 -4.45 59.68
CA THR A 8 47.89 -5.87 59.89
C THR A 8 46.68 -6.79 59.59
N GLY A 9 46.91 -8.09 59.33
CA GLY A 9 45.99 -9.15 59.82
C GLY A 9 45.44 -10.18 58.81
N LEU A 10 46.02 -11.37 58.82
CA LEU A 10 45.63 -12.70 58.27
C LEU A 10 44.33 -13.30 58.94
N PRO A 11 43.89 -14.57 58.72
CA PRO A 11 43.54 -15.35 57.49
C PRO A 11 42.41 -16.45 57.67
N VAL A 12 42.23 -17.32 56.65
CA VAL A 12 41.91 -18.80 56.67
C VAL A 12 40.46 -19.35 56.93
N ALA A 13 39.94 -19.95 55.84
CA ALA A 13 39.31 -21.28 55.60
C ALA A 13 38.20 -21.92 56.49
N GLY A 14 37.26 -22.58 55.78
CA GLY A 14 36.47 -23.71 56.29
C GLY A 14 35.47 -24.22 55.24
N GLY A 15 35.75 -25.40 54.65
CA GLY A 15 34.82 -26.10 53.76
C GLY A 15 34.00 -27.17 54.50
N LEU A 16 32.83 -27.53 53.96
CA LEU A 16 32.15 -28.78 54.25
C LEU A 16 31.37 -29.24 53.02
N ALA A 17 31.68 -30.45 52.55
CA ALA A 17 30.93 -31.18 51.54
C ALA A 17 29.74 -31.89 52.20
N VAL A 18 28.57 -31.85 51.55
CA VAL A 18 27.44 -32.74 51.84
C VAL A 18 26.95 -33.33 50.52
N LEU A 19 27.04 -34.66 50.43
CA LEU A 19 26.39 -35.51 49.45
C LEU A 19 24.86 -35.30 49.48
N ALA A 20 24.23 -35.06 48.34
CA ALA A 20 22.79 -35.24 48.18
C ALA A 20 22.48 -35.90 46.83
N ALA A 21 21.76 -37.00 46.94
CA ALA A 21 21.49 -37.96 45.88
C ALA A 21 20.52 -37.42 44.82
N SER A 22 20.66 -38.00 43.63
CA SER A 22 19.82 -37.86 42.46
C SER A 22 18.34 -38.12 42.76
N ALA A 23 17.48 -37.17 42.42
CA ALA A 23 16.07 -37.41 42.15
C ALA A 23 15.76 -36.81 40.78
N ALA A 24 15.83 -37.66 39.74
CA ALA A 24 15.31 -37.33 38.42
C ALA A 24 13.78 -37.29 38.51
N VAL A 25 13.21 -36.11 38.67
CA VAL A 25 11.78 -35.89 38.42
C VAL A 25 11.64 -35.60 36.93
N ALA A 26 11.19 -36.60 36.18
CA ALA A 26 10.70 -36.40 34.82
C ALA A 26 9.39 -35.62 34.89
N THR A 27 9.47 -34.29 34.87
CA THR A 27 8.31 -33.45 34.58
C THR A 27 8.02 -33.56 33.09
N ALA A 28 6.98 -34.32 32.74
CA ALA A 28 6.40 -34.25 31.40
C ALA A 28 6.03 -32.79 31.14
N ALA A 29 6.75 -32.14 30.22
CA ALA A 29 6.46 -30.80 29.78
C ALA A 29 5.07 -30.81 29.12
N ALA A 30 4.06 -30.29 29.83
CA ALA A 30 2.80 -29.96 29.22
C ALA A 30 3.08 -28.98 28.07
N PRO A 31 2.43 -29.12 26.89
CA PRO A 31 2.64 -28.19 25.80
C PRO A 31 2.37 -26.78 26.32
N ALA A 32 3.35 -25.89 26.16
CA ALA A 32 3.21 -24.50 26.52
C ALA A 32 1.92 -23.98 25.86
N ARG A 33 0.89 -23.72 26.66
CA ARG A 33 -0.34 -23.11 26.17
C ARG A 33 0.06 -21.74 25.65
N THR A 34 0.03 -21.58 24.33
CA THR A 34 0.09 -20.27 23.68
C THR A 34 -0.91 -19.37 24.39
N PRO A 35 -0.49 -18.18 24.87
CA PRO A 35 -1.42 -17.25 25.50
C PRO A 35 -2.57 -16.98 24.52
N PRO A 36 -3.81 -16.82 25.01
CA PRO A 36 -4.93 -16.47 24.14
C PRO A 36 -4.57 -15.21 23.37
N SER A 37 -4.76 -15.24 22.05
CA SER A 37 -4.56 -14.05 21.23
C SER A 37 -5.44 -12.92 21.78
N PRO A 38 -4.93 -11.67 21.83
CA PRO A 38 -5.75 -10.55 22.26
C PRO A 38 -7.04 -10.48 21.43
N PRO A 39 -8.17 -10.06 22.03
CA PRO A 39 -9.42 -9.96 21.31
C PRO A 39 -9.24 -9.08 20.06
N SER A 40 -9.91 -9.46 18.97
CA SER A 40 -9.88 -8.69 17.74
C SER A 40 -10.33 -7.25 18.01
N PRO A 41 -9.60 -6.23 17.50
CA PRO A 41 -10.06 -4.85 17.59
C PRO A 41 -11.48 -4.72 17.00
N PRO A 42 -12.40 -4.01 17.68
CA PRO A 42 -13.75 -3.83 17.17
C PRO A 42 -13.75 -2.95 15.92
N LEU A 43 -14.78 -3.09 15.10
CA LEU A 43 -15.09 -2.10 14.07
C LEU A 43 -15.52 -0.79 14.73
N VAL A 44 -14.85 0.31 14.39
CA VAL A 44 -15.11 1.64 14.95
C VAL A 44 -15.85 2.54 13.97
N VAL A 45 -15.51 2.45 12.68
CA VAL A 45 -16.20 3.15 11.59
C VAL A 45 -16.71 2.11 10.60
N ALA A 46 -17.99 2.17 10.28
CA ALA A 46 -18.70 1.20 9.44
C ALA A 46 -19.14 1.76 8.08
N GLY A 47 -18.85 3.03 7.79
CA GLY A 47 -19.15 3.68 6.52
C GLY A 47 -19.12 5.20 6.64
N LEU A 48 -19.19 5.87 5.49
CA LEU A 48 -19.23 7.33 5.39
C LEU A 48 -20.54 7.80 4.79
N ALA A 49 -21.00 8.98 5.18
CA ALA A 49 -22.09 9.67 4.49
C ALA A 49 -21.72 11.13 4.27
N GLY A 50 -22.16 11.69 3.16
CA GLY A 50 -21.84 13.07 2.82
C GLY A 50 -22.05 13.39 1.36
N GLY A 51 -21.44 14.49 0.96
CA GLY A 51 -21.44 14.97 -0.42
C GLY A 51 -21.15 16.48 -0.48
N PRO A 52 -21.08 17.05 -1.68
CA PRO A 52 -20.88 18.49 -1.86
C PRO A 52 -21.89 19.31 -1.04
N GLY A 53 -21.39 20.21 -0.19
CA GLY A 53 -22.19 21.06 0.69
C GLY A 53 -22.80 20.37 1.92
N LEU A 54 -22.71 19.04 2.06
CA LEU A 54 -23.23 18.28 3.21
C LEU A 54 -22.18 17.94 4.26
N GLY A 55 -20.89 18.20 3.98
CA GLY A 55 -19.78 17.70 4.80
C GLY A 55 -19.63 16.17 4.73
N VAL A 56 -18.69 15.63 5.51
CA VAL A 56 -18.44 14.18 5.59
C VAL A 56 -18.64 13.71 7.03
N ALA A 57 -19.49 12.70 7.22
CA ALA A 57 -19.74 12.05 8.49
C ALA A 57 -19.20 10.61 8.47
N ALA A 58 -18.50 10.22 9.53
CA ALA A 58 -18.13 8.84 9.79
C ALA A 58 -19.20 8.19 10.68
N LEU A 59 -19.66 6.99 10.33
CA LEU A 59 -20.70 6.29 11.09
C LEU A 59 -20.10 5.14 11.89
N SER A 60 -20.41 5.07 13.18
CA SER A 60 -20.17 3.88 14.00
C SER A 60 -21.04 2.70 13.53
N PRO A 61 -20.73 1.45 13.91
CA PRO A 61 -21.58 0.31 13.56
C PRO A 61 -23.05 0.45 14.00
N ALA A 62 -23.29 1.01 15.19
CA ALA A 62 -24.63 1.26 15.70
C ALA A 62 -25.37 2.33 14.88
N GLN A 63 -24.67 3.43 14.54
CA GLN A 63 -25.22 4.48 13.68
C GLN A 63 -25.52 3.93 12.28
N ALA A 64 -24.59 3.18 11.69
CA ALA A 64 -24.76 2.56 10.38
C ALA A 64 -25.98 1.63 10.32
N ALA A 65 -26.20 0.81 11.35
CA ALA A 65 -27.37 -0.06 11.45
C ALA A 65 -28.69 0.74 11.58
N ALA A 66 -28.66 1.91 12.23
CA ALA A 66 -29.82 2.77 12.43
C ALA A 66 -30.06 3.80 11.31
N ALA A 67 -29.04 4.15 10.53
CA ALA A 67 -29.02 5.30 9.63
C ALA A 67 -29.72 5.05 8.28
N GLY A 68 -30.19 3.83 8.00
CA GLY A 68 -31.00 3.51 6.83
C GLY A 68 -30.18 3.13 5.60
N ARG A 69 -30.51 3.68 4.44
CA ARG A 69 -29.95 3.24 3.13
C ARG A 69 -29.44 4.43 2.34
N TYR A 70 -28.34 4.24 1.60
CA TYR A 70 -27.88 5.26 0.66
C TYR A 70 -28.95 5.53 -0.40
N VAL A 71 -29.09 6.79 -0.80
CA VAL A 71 -29.79 7.13 -2.03
C VAL A 71 -28.96 6.56 -3.19
N PRO A 72 -29.54 5.74 -4.09
CA PRO A 72 -28.78 5.04 -5.13
C PRO A 72 -27.91 5.98 -5.98
N GLY A 73 -26.65 5.60 -6.24
CA GLY A 73 -25.69 6.42 -6.96
C GLY A 73 -25.16 7.61 -6.16
N SER A 74 -25.15 7.56 -4.82
CA SER A 74 -24.64 8.65 -3.99
C SER A 74 -24.16 8.22 -2.61
N SER A 75 -23.41 9.12 -1.96
CA SER A 75 -22.99 9.05 -0.57
C SER A 75 -24.00 9.64 0.42
N VAL A 76 -25.18 10.06 -0.08
CA VAL A 76 -26.25 10.61 0.75
C VAL A 76 -26.99 9.48 1.44
N LEU A 77 -26.97 9.46 2.78
CA LEU A 77 -27.59 8.41 3.58
C LEU A 77 -28.92 8.89 4.19
N ARG A 78 -30.02 8.18 3.88
CA ARG A 78 -31.37 8.50 4.35
C ARG A 78 -31.79 7.60 5.50
N ARG A 79 -32.13 8.23 6.63
CA ARG A 79 -32.63 7.59 7.86
C ARG A 79 -34.07 7.09 7.71
N PRO A 80 -34.50 6.11 8.53
CA PRO A 80 -35.89 5.62 8.52
C PRO A 80 -36.94 6.70 8.79
N ASP A 81 -36.60 7.73 9.57
CA ASP A 81 -37.46 8.89 9.89
C ASP A 81 -37.50 9.94 8.76
N GLY A 82 -36.83 9.70 7.64
CA GLY A 82 -36.81 10.59 6.47
C GLY A 82 -35.74 11.69 6.49
N ARG A 83 -34.98 11.85 7.59
CA ARG A 83 -33.84 12.78 7.67
C ARG A 83 -32.62 12.21 6.95
N TYR A 84 -31.68 13.08 6.61
CA TYR A 84 -30.41 12.69 5.98
C TYR A 84 -29.25 12.86 6.94
N VAL A 85 -28.24 12.00 6.82
CA VAL A 85 -26.98 12.14 7.56
C VAL A 85 -26.14 13.21 6.88
N THR A 86 -25.71 14.20 7.67
CA THR A 86 -24.83 15.29 7.24
C THR A 86 -23.59 15.30 8.12
N GLY A 87 -22.45 15.65 7.53
CA GLY A 87 -21.23 15.90 8.27
C GLY A 87 -21.08 17.37 8.66
N PRO A 88 -20.02 17.72 9.39
CA PRO A 88 -19.68 19.09 9.67
C PRO A 88 -19.15 19.78 8.40
N GLY A 89 -19.59 21.02 8.13
CA GLY A 89 -19.23 21.77 6.92
C GLY A 89 -17.73 22.12 6.82
N ALA A 90 -17.05 22.23 7.96
CA ALA A 90 -15.60 22.18 8.07
C ALA A 90 -15.26 20.98 8.97
N ARG A 91 -14.29 20.13 8.59
CA ARG A 91 -13.88 19.01 9.46
C ARG A 91 -13.47 19.59 10.81
N PRO A 92 -14.14 19.26 11.94
CA PRO A 92 -13.57 19.52 13.25
C PRO A 92 -12.24 18.77 13.28
N GLY A 93 -11.26 19.31 13.99
CA GLY A 93 -9.95 18.67 14.13
C GLY A 93 -10.04 17.18 14.55
N PRO A 94 -8.91 16.47 14.60
CA PRO A 94 -8.76 15.02 14.32
C PRO A 94 -9.58 13.97 15.12
N TYR A 95 -10.62 14.35 15.86
CA TYR A 95 -11.19 13.54 16.93
C TYR A 95 -12.72 13.46 17.00
N ASP A 96 -13.52 14.19 16.19
CA ASP A 96 -14.98 14.24 16.43
C ASP A 96 -15.91 13.98 15.22
N LEU A 97 -15.48 13.18 14.25
CA LEU A 97 -16.36 12.81 13.12
C LEU A 97 -17.47 11.82 13.51
N LEU A 98 -17.25 10.97 14.51
CA LEU A 98 -18.28 10.03 15.00
C LEU A 98 -19.44 10.74 15.73
N ALA A 99 -19.16 11.78 16.53
CA ALA A 99 -20.24 12.56 17.15
C ALA A 99 -20.90 13.52 16.16
N SER A 100 -20.24 13.84 15.04
CA SER A 100 -20.85 14.65 13.98
C SER A 100 -22.02 13.94 13.29
N ALA A 101 -21.97 12.60 13.17
CA ALA A 101 -23.07 11.79 12.62
C ALA A 101 -24.35 11.82 13.47
N GLU A 102 -24.25 12.16 14.77
CA GLU A 102 -25.41 12.33 15.65
C GLU A 102 -26.19 13.63 15.36
N ARG A 103 -25.52 14.63 14.79
CA ARG A 103 -26.11 15.92 14.42
C ARG A 103 -26.77 15.83 13.03
N SER A 104 -27.87 15.09 12.94
CA SER A 104 -28.79 15.21 11.78
C SER A 104 -29.50 16.56 11.87
N ALA A 105 -28.99 17.58 11.17
CA ALA A 105 -29.74 18.82 10.97
C ALA A 105 -30.96 18.54 10.07
N ALA A 106 -31.96 19.42 10.10
CA ALA A 106 -32.93 19.47 9.00
C ALA A 106 -32.15 19.82 7.73
N SER A 107 -31.78 18.81 6.95
CA SER A 107 -30.99 19.01 5.74
C SER A 107 -31.84 19.77 4.73
N ASP A 108 -31.30 20.88 4.21
CA ASP A 108 -31.93 21.61 3.12
C ASP A 108 -32.19 20.61 1.95
N PRO A 109 -33.46 20.37 1.57
CA PRO A 109 -33.79 19.45 0.48
C PRO A 109 -33.10 19.82 -0.84
N GLY A 110 -32.78 21.10 -1.05
CA GLY A 110 -32.00 21.59 -2.18
C GLY A 110 -30.55 21.08 -2.15
N LEU A 111 -29.86 21.21 -1.01
CA LEU A 111 -28.50 20.70 -0.83
C LEU A 111 -28.43 19.18 -0.96
N VAL A 112 -29.38 18.45 -0.37
CA VAL A 112 -29.47 16.99 -0.50
C VAL A 112 -29.61 16.58 -1.96
N ARG A 113 -30.51 17.24 -2.71
CA ARG A 113 -30.70 16.97 -4.13
C ARG A 113 -29.46 17.29 -4.94
N ALA A 114 -28.79 18.41 -4.66
CA ALA A 114 -27.57 18.81 -5.33
C ALA A 114 -26.44 17.80 -5.10
N ALA A 115 -26.26 17.31 -3.87
CA ALA A 115 -25.27 16.29 -3.55
C ALA A 115 -25.53 14.97 -4.30
N VAL A 116 -26.78 14.49 -4.34
CA VAL A 116 -27.15 13.29 -5.11
C VAL A 116 -26.86 13.47 -6.61
N VAL A 117 -27.21 14.63 -7.17
CA VAL A 117 -26.94 14.92 -8.59
C VAL A 117 -25.44 14.96 -8.86
N ALA A 118 -24.66 15.59 -7.98
CA ALA A 118 -23.22 15.69 -8.11
C ALA A 118 -22.53 14.32 -8.02
N ASP A 119 -22.99 13.42 -7.15
CA ASP A 119 -22.47 12.05 -7.06
C ASP A 119 -22.77 11.22 -8.30
N ARG A 120 -24.00 11.31 -8.81
CA ARG A 120 -24.37 10.59 -10.03
C ARG A 120 -23.65 11.12 -11.26
N ALA A 121 -23.51 12.44 -11.37
CA ALA A 121 -22.79 13.06 -12.48
C ALA A 121 -21.31 12.66 -12.46
N TRP A 122 -20.70 12.64 -11.28
CA TRP A 122 -19.31 12.22 -11.11
C TRP A 122 -19.11 10.73 -11.42
N LEU A 123 -19.97 9.83 -10.92
CA LEU A 123 -19.91 8.42 -11.29
C LEU A 123 -20.09 8.20 -12.80
N ALA A 124 -20.92 9.03 -13.44
CA ALA A 124 -21.19 8.95 -14.89
C ALA A 124 -20.08 9.56 -15.77
N SER A 125 -19.19 10.40 -15.22
CA SER A 125 -18.04 10.92 -15.98
C SER A 125 -16.93 9.87 -16.14
N GLY A 126 -16.85 8.91 -15.21
CA GLY A 126 -15.92 7.80 -15.28
C GLY A 126 -16.57 6.47 -15.65
N ARG A 127 -15.98 5.38 -15.16
CA ARG A 127 -16.51 4.00 -15.26
C ARG A 127 -16.59 3.35 -13.89
N VAL A 128 -17.62 2.54 -13.69
CA VAL A 128 -17.76 1.66 -12.51
C VAL A 128 -17.42 0.23 -12.96
N PRO A 129 -16.23 -0.30 -12.61
CA PRO A 129 -15.78 -1.61 -13.08
C PRO A 129 -16.52 -2.77 -12.40
N GLY A 130 -16.30 -3.98 -12.89
CA GLY A 130 -16.84 -5.21 -12.32
C GLY A 130 -18.17 -5.66 -12.93
N ARG A 131 -18.49 -6.93 -12.65
CA ARG A 131 -19.68 -7.59 -13.20
C ARG A 131 -20.97 -6.96 -12.63
N PRO A 132 -22.06 -6.91 -13.41
CA PRO A 132 -23.36 -6.50 -12.89
C PRO A 132 -23.73 -7.30 -11.63
N GLY A 133 -24.22 -6.60 -10.61
CA GLY A 133 -24.57 -7.21 -9.32
C GLY A 133 -23.74 -6.66 -8.17
N GLU A 134 -23.30 -7.56 -7.27
CA GLU A 134 -22.58 -7.18 -6.05
C GLU A 134 -21.21 -6.53 -6.33
N GLU A 135 -20.48 -7.01 -7.33
CA GLU A 135 -19.18 -6.44 -7.70
C GLU A 135 -19.32 -4.96 -8.09
N ARG A 136 -20.19 -4.66 -9.06
CA ARG A 136 -20.42 -3.28 -9.49
C ARG A 136 -20.98 -2.39 -8.39
N ARG A 137 -21.83 -2.91 -7.50
CA ARG A 137 -22.34 -2.17 -6.32
C ARG A 137 -21.21 -1.82 -5.34
N ALA A 138 -20.30 -2.76 -5.09
CA ALA A 138 -19.15 -2.50 -4.23
C ALA A 138 -18.16 -1.54 -4.90
N ALA A 139 -17.99 -1.61 -6.22
CA ALA A 139 -17.15 -0.68 -6.96
C ALA A 139 -17.72 0.75 -6.93
N GLU A 140 -19.04 0.91 -7.10
CA GLU A 140 -19.72 2.20 -6.93
C GLU A 140 -19.50 2.77 -5.53
N ARG A 141 -19.64 1.93 -4.49
CA ARG A 141 -19.41 2.32 -3.10
C ARG A 141 -17.96 2.73 -2.85
N ALA A 142 -16.99 1.94 -3.33
CA ALA A 142 -15.55 2.21 -3.20
C ALA A 142 -15.14 3.52 -3.90
N LEU A 143 -15.68 3.80 -5.10
CA LEU A 143 -15.45 5.09 -5.80
C LEU A 143 -15.98 6.28 -4.99
N LEU A 144 -17.21 6.16 -4.50
CA LEU A 144 -17.82 7.21 -3.68
C LEU A 144 -17.13 7.38 -2.31
N ASP A 145 -16.58 6.30 -1.75
CA ASP A 145 -15.77 6.33 -0.52
C ASP A 145 -14.44 7.04 -0.76
N LEU A 146 -13.70 6.72 -1.83
CA LEU A 146 -12.50 7.45 -2.23
C LEU A 146 -12.77 8.94 -2.44
N ARG A 147 -13.90 9.29 -3.08
CA ARG A 147 -14.29 10.69 -3.27
C ARG A 147 -14.55 11.44 -1.95
N LEU A 148 -15.10 10.77 -0.94
CA LEU A 148 -15.29 11.37 0.39
C LEU A 148 -14.00 11.41 1.23
N LEU A 149 -13.07 10.48 0.98
CA LEU A 149 -11.76 10.44 1.64
C LEU A 149 -10.80 11.49 1.07
N GLN A 150 -10.95 11.86 -0.20
CA GLN A 150 -10.23 12.97 -0.81
C GLN A 150 -10.80 14.33 -0.38
N ARG A 151 -9.93 15.23 0.04
CA ARG A 151 -10.25 16.61 0.37
C ARG A 151 -10.22 17.51 -0.88
N PRO A 152 -10.86 18.69 -0.86
CA PRO A 152 -10.85 19.62 -1.99
C PRO A 152 -9.44 20.04 -2.45
N ASP A 153 -8.48 20.06 -1.53
CA ASP A 153 -7.06 20.37 -1.79
C ASP A 153 -6.27 19.19 -2.39
N GLY A 154 -6.88 18.02 -2.53
CA GLY A 154 -6.27 16.81 -3.09
C GLY A 154 -5.79 15.80 -2.07
N ALA A 155 -5.67 16.16 -0.79
CA ALA A 155 -5.22 15.24 0.27
C ALA A 155 -6.18 14.05 0.41
N VAL A 156 -5.66 12.82 0.31
CA VAL A 156 -6.43 11.59 0.52
C VAL A 156 -6.11 11.02 1.90
N VAL A 157 -7.08 11.00 2.80
CA VAL A 157 -6.89 10.38 4.12
C VAL A 157 -7.11 8.87 4.05
N ALA A 158 -6.32 8.09 4.81
CA ALA A 158 -6.42 6.63 4.77
C ALA A 158 -7.77 6.11 5.29
N GLY A 159 -8.36 6.77 6.30
CA GLY A 159 -9.71 6.48 6.80
C GLY A 159 -10.18 7.50 7.84
N GLN A 160 -11.50 7.65 8.02
CA GLN A 160 -12.10 8.69 8.90
C GLN A 160 -12.13 8.28 10.38
N ARG A 161 -10.96 7.96 10.95
CA ARG A 161 -10.81 7.57 12.37
C ARG A 161 -9.51 8.13 12.93
N ARG A 162 -9.49 8.42 14.24
CA ARG A 162 -8.26 8.66 15.01
C ARG A 162 -7.19 7.62 14.65
N HIS A 163 -6.00 8.10 14.27
CA HIS A 163 -4.85 7.37 13.73
C HIS A 163 -4.86 7.06 12.23
N TRP A 164 -6.00 7.04 11.54
CA TRP A 164 -6.10 6.82 10.09
C TRP A 164 -6.41 8.10 9.30
N ASP A 165 -6.88 9.16 9.97
CA ASP A 165 -7.21 10.45 9.36
C ASP A 165 -5.94 11.28 9.05
N TYR A 166 -5.00 10.66 8.35
CA TYR A 166 -3.77 11.24 7.83
C TYR A 166 -3.58 10.80 6.39
N THR A 167 -2.79 11.56 5.64
CA THR A 167 -2.39 11.19 4.29
C THR A 167 -1.12 10.36 4.34
N TRP A 168 -1.20 9.10 3.90
CA TRP A 168 -0.01 8.30 3.61
C TRP A 168 0.32 8.43 2.12
N PRO A 169 1.58 8.70 1.76
CA PRO A 169 1.98 8.75 0.34
C PRO A 169 1.66 7.48 -0.43
N ARG A 170 1.81 6.30 0.21
CA ARG A 170 1.44 5.00 -0.37
C ARG A 170 -0.05 4.93 -0.68
N ASP A 171 -0.90 5.08 0.32
CA ASP A 171 -2.36 4.97 0.19
C ASP A 171 -2.92 5.98 -0.82
N ALA A 172 -2.43 7.23 -0.78
CA ALA A 172 -2.81 8.29 -1.73
C ALA A 172 -2.35 7.99 -3.16
N SER A 173 -1.17 7.38 -3.35
CA SER A 173 -0.69 6.95 -4.67
C SER A 173 -1.61 5.87 -5.26
N PHE A 174 -1.99 4.85 -4.47
CA PHE A 174 -2.94 3.83 -4.91
C PHE A 174 -4.33 4.41 -5.22
N ALA A 175 -4.83 5.33 -4.40
CA ALA A 175 -6.08 6.04 -4.67
C ALA A 175 -6.02 6.85 -5.97
N ALA A 176 -4.92 7.56 -6.23
CA ALA A 176 -4.71 8.29 -7.47
C ALA A 176 -4.74 7.36 -8.70
N VAL A 177 -4.07 6.21 -8.64
CA VAL A 177 -4.11 5.23 -9.73
C VAL A 177 -5.51 4.65 -9.93
N ALA A 178 -6.23 4.33 -8.85
CA ALA A 178 -7.61 3.86 -8.96
C ALA A 178 -8.54 4.91 -9.60
N LEU A 179 -8.42 6.18 -9.22
CA LEU A 179 -9.19 7.28 -9.80
C LEU A 179 -8.85 7.47 -11.29
N ALA A 180 -7.57 7.50 -11.65
CA ALA A 180 -7.13 7.60 -13.04
C ALA A 180 -7.69 6.45 -13.90
N ARG A 181 -7.53 5.21 -13.43
CA ARG A 181 -7.98 3.99 -14.13
C ARG A 181 -9.49 3.82 -14.21
N THR A 182 -10.25 4.54 -13.39
CA THR A 182 -11.71 4.55 -13.42
C THR A 182 -12.27 5.78 -14.13
N GLY A 183 -11.44 6.56 -14.82
CA GLY A 183 -11.88 7.70 -15.63
C GLY A 183 -12.09 8.99 -14.85
N HIS A 184 -11.37 9.17 -13.74
CA HIS A 184 -11.36 10.40 -12.93
C HIS A 184 -9.94 11.02 -12.86
N PRO A 185 -9.32 11.36 -14.01
CA PRO A 185 -7.92 11.79 -14.07
C PRO A 185 -7.67 13.14 -13.37
N GLU A 186 -8.66 14.02 -13.27
CA GLU A 186 -8.54 15.29 -12.55
C GLU A 186 -8.47 15.07 -11.03
N ASP A 187 -9.23 14.12 -10.50
CA ASP A 187 -9.18 13.76 -9.07
C ASP A 187 -7.86 13.08 -8.73
N ALA A 188 -7.37 12.21 -9.62
CA ALA A 188 -6.05 11.63 -9.51
C ALA A 188 -4.96 12.71 -9.50
N LEU A 189 -5.00 13.65 -10.45
CA LEU A 189 -4.04 14.74 -10.55
C LEU A 189 -4.02 15.62 -9.30
N ARG A 190 -5.17 15.96 -8.71
CA ARG A 190 -5.20 16.72 -7.44
C ARG A 190 -4.48 15.98 -6.31
N SER A 191 -4.62 14.66 -6.21
CA SER A 191 -3.89 13.86 -5.22
C SER A 191 -2.38 13.88 -5.50
N LEU A 192 -1.97 13.81 -6.76
CA LEU A 192 -0.56 13.84 -7.16
C LEU A 192 0.07 15.21 -6.92
N ASP A 193 -0.64 16.30 -7.26
CA ASP A 193 -0.21 17.68 -6.99
C ASP A 193 -0.03 17.90 -5.47
N TRP A 194 -0.94 17.37 -4.65
CA TRP A 194 -0.82 17.46 -3.19
C TRP A 194 0.40 16.70 -2.67
N LEU A 195 0.65 15.47 -3.14
CA LEU A 195 1.84 14.70 -2.75
C LEU A 195 3.14 15.38 -3.19
N ALA A 196 3.17 15.97 -4.39
CA ALA A 196 4.31 16.74 -4.87
C ALA A 196 4.57 17.97 -3.99
N ALA A 197 3.52 18.64 -3.51
CA ALA A 197 3.63 19.83 -2.67
C ALA A 197 4.18 19.56 -1.25
N VAL A 198 4.03 18.34 -0.73
CA VAL A 198 4.51 17.94 0.61
C VAL A 198 5.81 17.11 0.56
N GLN A 199 6.42 16.96 -0.61
CA GLN A 199 7.72 16.27 -0.74
C GLN A 199 8.79 17.02 0.06
N GLU A 200 9.60 16.28 0.79
CA GLU A 200 10.70 16.84 1.57
C GLU A 200 11.84 17.32 0.66
N PRO A 201 12.69 18.27 1.10
CA PRO A 201 13.79 18.80 0.29
C PRO A 201 14.80 17.77 -0.21
N ASP A 202 14.89 16.60 0.44
CA ASP A 202 15.77 15.49 0.04
C ASP A 202 15.13 14.55 -1.00
N GLY A 203 13.93 14.89 -1.49
CA GLY A 203 13.18 14.10 -2.47
C GLY A 203 12.37 12.95 -1.87
N THR A 204 12.39 12.77 -0.54
CA THR A 204 11.62 11.74 0.16
C THR A 204 10.30 12.29 0.73
N TRP A 205 9.54 11.41 1.40
CA TRP A 205 8.34 11.78 2.14
C TRP A 205 8.41 11.20 3.54
N ALA A 206 7.97 11.97 4.53
CA ALA A 206 7.63 11.44 5.85
C ALA A 206 6.61 10.28 5.73
N ALA A 207 6.54 9.41 6.75
CA ALA A 207 5.62 8.26 6.72
C ALA A 207 4.18 8.68 6.44
N ARG A 208 3.75 9.80 7.02
CA ARG A 208 2.40 10.33 6.89
C ARG A 208 2.32 11.80 7.28
N TYR A 209 1.30 12.46 6.75
CA TYR A 209 1.11 13.91 6.85
C TYR A 209 -0.26 14.26 7.39
N ARG A 210 -0.33 15.39 8.09
CA ARG A 210 -1.58 16.02 8.48
C ARG A 210 -2.24 16.62 7.24
N PRO A 211 -3.48 16.24 6.91
CA PRO A 211 -4.11 16.67 5.67
C PRO A 211 -4.52 18.16 5.70
N GLU A 212 -4.57 18.79 6.88
CA GLU A 212 -4.95 20.20 7.02
C GLU A 212 -3.86 21.18 6.60
N ASP A 213 -2.60 20.86 6.88
CA ASP A 213 -1.48 21.78 6.69
C ASP A 213 -0.26 21.13 6.01
N GLY A 214 -0.38 19.87 5.58
CA GLY A 214 0.67 19.16 4.88
C GLY A 214 1.92 18.92 5.73
N GLN A 215 1.85 19.08 7.05
CA GLN A 215 2.99 18.87 7.93
C GLN A 215 3.15 17.38 8.27
N PRO A 216 4.40 16.86 8.35
CA PRO A 216 4.65 15.53 8.89
C PRO A 216 4.00 15.33 10.26
N VAL A 217 3.44 14.15 10.50
CA VAL A 217 2.85 13.82 11.81
C VAL A 217 3.98 13.63 12.83
N PRO A 218 4.01 14.37 13.97
CA PRO A 218 5.08 14.28 14.95
C PRO A 218 4.88 13.10 15.91
N ASP A 219 4.83 11.88 15.39
CA ASP A 219 4.62 10.64 16.16
C ASP A 219 5.86 9.73 16.26
N GLY A 220 7.02 10.24 15.81
CA GLY A 220 8.29 9.53 15.85
C GLY A 220 8.45 8.46 14.77
N ARG A 221 7.52 8.34 13.82
CA ARG A 221 7.73 7.45 12.66
C ARG A 221 8.79 8.04 11.74
N PRO A 222 9.85 7.28 11.39
CA PRO A 222 10.78 7.69 10.36
C PRO A 222 10.06 7.69 9.00
N TYR A 223 10.66 8.38 8.02
CA TYR A 223 10.20 8.31 6.63
C TYR A 223 10.21 6.86 6.10
N GLN A 224 9.38 6.60 5.09
CA GLN A 224 9.30 5.30 4.40
C GLN A 224 9.68 5.50 2.95
N LEU A 225 10.66 4.73 2.48
CA LEU A 225 11.24 4.92 1.15
C LEU A 225 10.36 4.37 0.03
N ASP A 226 9.34 3.56 0.34
CA ASP A 226 8.42 3.03 -0.66
C ASP A 226 7.60 4.13 -1.35
N ALA A 227 7.38 5.27 -0.70
CA ALA A 227 6.77 6.47 -1.30
C ALA A 227 7.52 6.94 -2.56
N ASN A 228 8.86 6.85 -2.56
CA ASN A 228 9.71 7.18 -3.72
C ASN A 228 9.53 6.21 -4.89
N GLY A 229 8.94 5.05 -4.64
CA GLY A 229 8.50 4.10 -5.67
C GLY A 229 7.07 4.35 -6.12
N TRP A 230 6.16 4.53 -5.16
CA TRP A 230 4.73 4.64 -5.43
C TRP A 230 4.32 5.94 -6.11
N PHE A 231 4.97 7.07 -5.77
CA PHE A 231 4.63 8.35 -6.38
C PHE A 231 4.96 8.37 -7.89
N PRO A 232 6.18 8.05 -8.37
CA PRO A 232 6.46 7.98 -9.81
C PRO A 232 5.59 6.94 -10.53
N TRP A 233 5.32 5.78 -9.91
CA TRP A 233 4.41 4.78 -10.45
C TRP A 233 2.99 5.33 -10.65
N ALA A 234 2.50 6.14 -9.70
CA ALA A 234 1.18 6.75 -9.79
C ALA A 234 1.12 7.85 -10.87
N VAL A 235 2.16 8.69 -10.99
CA VAL A 235 2.26 9.69 -12.06
C VAL A 235 2.30 9.03 -13.44
N TRP A 236 3.08 7.97 -13.60
CA TRP A 236 3.12 7.19 -14.83
C TRP A 236 1.77 6.56 -15.15
N SER A 237 1.11 5.95 -14.16
CA SER A 237 -0.21 5.32 -14.35
C SER A 237 -1.29 6.34 -14.72
N TRP A 238 -1.21 7.55 -14.19
CA TRP A 238 -2.08 8.67 -14.57
C TRP A 238 -1.85 9.07 -16.03
N ALA A 239 -0.60 9.31 -16.44
CA ALA A 239 -0.29 9.66 -17.83
C ALA A 239 -0.69 8.53 -18.80
N ASP A 240 -0.41 7.27 -18.44
CA ASP A 240 -0.79 6.09 -19.22
C ASP A 240 -2.31 5.92 -19.35
N SER A 241 -3.09 6.25 -18.31
CA SER A 241 -4.56 6.26 -18.40
C SER A 241 -5.12 7.27 -19.41
N LEU A 242 -4.31 8.25 -19.80
CA LEU A 242 -4.62 9.28 -20.79
C LEU A 242 -3.99 9.00 -22.17
N GLY A 243 -3.40 7.83 -22.37
CA GLY A 243 -2.75 7.42 -23.62
C GLY A 243 -1.23 7.29 -23.54
N GLY A 244 -0.60 7.77 -22.46
CA GLY A 244 0.85 7.77 -22.28
C GLY A 244 1.45 9.18 -22.35
N ALA A 245 2.70 9.32 -21.87
CA ALA A 245 3.35 10.63 -21.74
C ALA A 245 3.59 11.36 -23.08
N ASP A 246 3.67 10.62 -24.18
CA ASP A 246 3.82 11.13 -25.55
C ASP A 246 2.48 11.63 -26.14
N ASP A 247 1.36 11.06 -25.69
CA ASP A 247 0.03 11.28 -26.25
C ASP A 247 -0.82 12.25 -25.42
N LEU A 248 -0.25 12.83 -24.35
CA LEU A 248 -0.91 13.86 -23.55
C LEU A 248 -1.21 15.10 -24.40
N ASP A 249 -2.41 15.66 -24.22
CA ASP A 249 -2.73 16.99 -24.73
C ASP A 249 -1.92 18.09 -24.01
N ALA A 250 -2.13 19.36 -24.41
CA ALA A 250 -1.37 20.47 -23.85
C ALA A 250 -1.53 20.62 -22.32
N ASP A 251 -2.74 20.39 -21.80
CA ASP A 251 -3.04 20.53 -20.38
C ASP A 251 -2.46 19.36 -19.57
N GLY A 252 -2.58 18.14 -20.09
CA GLY A 252 -1.95 16.94 -19.54
C GLY A 252 -0.43 17.06 -19.55
N ARG A 253 0.17 17.53 -20.64
CA ARG A 253 1.62 17.76 -20.73
C ARG A 253 2.08 18.82 -19.72
N ALA A 254 1.33 19.92 -19.59
CA ALA A 254 1.62 20.95 -18.60
C ALA A 254 1.52 20.40 -17.16
N ALA A 255 0.51 19.56 -16.88
CA ALA A 255 0.37 18.90 -15.59
C ALA A 255 1.53 17.93 -15.29
N LEU A 256 1.93 17.10 -16.25
CA LEU A 256 3.09 16.24 -16.11
C LEU A 256 4.37 17.03 -15.82
N LEU A 257 4.58 18.15 -16.51
CA LEU A 257 5.72 19.04 -16.28
C LEU A 257 5.69 19.71 -14.89
N ARG A 258 4.50 19.98 -14.32
CA ARG A 258 4.38 20.46 -12.93
C ARG A 258 4.76 19.39 -11.90
N LEU A 259 4.40 18.13 -12.16
CA LEU A 259 4.76 16.99 -11.29
C LEU A 259 6.22 16.54 -11.46
N TRP A 260 6.84 16.89 -12.59
CA TRP A 260 8.16 16.41 -12.98
C TRP A 260 9.28 16.64 -11.96
N PRO A 261 9.39 17.80 -11.28
CA PRO A 261 10.39 17.99 -10.24
C PRO A 261 10.28 16.96 -9.11
N ALA A 262 9.06 16.64 -8.68
CA ALA A 262 8.83 15.65 -7.63
C ALA A 262 9.15 14.22 -8.10
N VAL A 263 8.83 13.89 -9.36
CA VAL A 263 9.21 12.60 -9.98
C VAL A 263 10.74 12.47 -10.04
N THR A 264 11.42 13.53 -10.45
CA THR A 264 12.89 13.57 -10.56
C THR A 264 13.53 13.36 -9.19
N ALA A 265 13.13 14.14 -8.19
CA ALA A 265 13.66 14.03 -6.84
C ALA A 265 13.38 12.65 -6.22
N ALA A 266 12.20 12.08 -6.47
CA ALA A 266 11.84 10.75 -5.99
C ALA A 266 12.72 9.66 -6.62
N ALA A 267 12.89 9.69 -7.94
CA ALA A 267 13.68 8.73 -8.70
C ALA A 267 15.18 8.83 -8.40
N ASP A 268 15.70 10.05 -8.22
CA ASP A 268 17.08 10.28 -7.80
C ASP A 268 17.34 9.78 -6.38
N ALA A 269 16.42 10.03 -5.44
CA ALA A 269 16.51 9.48 -4.08
C ALA A 269 16.42 7.94 -4.08
N ALA A 270 15.57 7.35 -4.92
CA ALA A 270 15.48 5.90 -5.10
C ALA A 270 16.78 5.32 -5.67
N ALA A 271 17.29 5.87 -6.78
CA ALA A 271 18.52 5.42 -7.41
C ALA A 271 19.75 5.61 -6.51
N GLY A 272 19.83 6.75 -5.81
CA GLY A 272 20.89 7.06 -4.85
C GLY A 272 20.84 6.24 -3.56
N SER A 273 19.72 5.55 -3.29
CA SER A 273 19.61 4.66 -2.13
C SER A 273 20.26 3.28 -2.34
N LEU A 274 20.59 2.92 -3.59
CA LEU A 274 21.06 1.59 -3.97
C LEU A 274 22.54 1.39 -3.64
N ASP A 275 22.85 0.34 -2.88
CA ASP A 275 24.21 -0.09 -2.56
C ASP A 275 24.90 -0.81 -3.74
N GLU A 276 26.12 -1.30 -3.52
CA GLU A 276 26.90 -2.04 -4.52
C GLU A 276 26.20 -3.31 -5.03
N ARG A 277 25.31 -3.90 -4.21
CA ARG A 277 24.51 -5.08 -4.56
C ARG A 277 23.22 -4.71 -5.30
N GLY A 278 23.01 -3.41 -5.53
CA GLY A 278 21.81 -2.89 -6.17
C GLY A 278 20.59 -2.85 -5.26
N LEU A 279 20.73 -3.04 -3.96
CA LEU A 279 19.59 -3.02 -3.02
C LEU A 279 19.51 -1.68 -2.29
N PRO A 280 18.30 -1.18 -1.98
CA PRO A 280 18.15 0.07 -1.24
C PRO A 280 18.57 -0.11 0.22
N ARG A 281 18.90 1.00 0.88
CA ARG A 281 19.06 1.06 2.34
C ARG A 281 17.82 0.55 3.07
N ALA A 282 18.02 -0.05 4.24
CA ALA A 282 16.93 -0.48 5.11
C ALA A 282 16.14 0.73 5.63
N THR A 283 14.83 0.73 5.37
CA THR A 283 13.85 1.68 5.92
C THR A 283 12.63 0.90 6.36
N ARG A 284 11.81 1.47 7.25
CA ARG A 284 10.53 0.85 7.58
C ARG A 284 9.72 0.62 6.31
N ASP A 285 9.13 -0.55 6.24
CA ASP A 285 8.29 -0.97 5.13
C ASP A 285 6.81 -0.73 5.45
N TRP A 286 5.93 -1.27 4.63
CA TRP A 286 4.48 -1.19 4.78
C TRP A 286 3.91 -1.73 6.12
N TRP A 287 4.70 -2.46 6.92
CA TRP A 287 4.29 -2.83 8.30
C TRP A 287 4.48 -1.67 9.29
N GLU A 288 5.28 -0.66 8.92
CA GLU A 288 5.69 0.48 9.74
C GLU A 288 6.40 0.10 11.04
N LEU A 289 6.91 -1.12 11.11
CA LEU A 289 7.69 -1.65 12.22
C LEU A 289 9.19 -1.42 11.97
N PRO A 290 10.02 -1.36 13.04
CA PRO A 290 11.46 -1.39 12.88
C PRO A 290 11.91 -2.58 12.02
N VAL A 291 12.91 -2.35 11.18
CA VAL A 291 13.53 -3.38 10.35
C VAL A 291 15.01 -3.05 10.21
N ASP A 292 15.84 -4.08 10.34
CA ASP A 292 17.30 -3.94 10.36
C ASP A 292 17.95 -4.28 9.00
N ASP A 293 17.14 -4.71 8.03
CA ASP A 293 17.58 -5.10 6.69
C ASP A 293 16.58 -4.61 5.63
N VAL A 294 17.02 -4.63 4.37
CA VAL A 294 16.19 -4.31 3.21
C VAL A 294 14.99 -5.25 3.11
N THR A 295 13.84 -4.70 2.71
CA THR A 295 12.61 -5.48 2.54
C THR A 295 12.22 -5.65 1.07
N VAL A 296 11.57 -6.78 0.79
CA VAL A 296 11.10 -7.11 -0.56
C VAL A 296 10.05 -6.12 -1.07
N SER A 297 9.17 -5.65 -0.18
CA SER A 297 8.09 -4.71 -0.49
C SER A 297 8.63 -3.33 -0.88
N THR A 298 9.56 -2.77 -0.10
CA THR A 298 10.23 -1.50 -0.43
C THR A 298 11.02 -1.62 -1.72
N SER A 299 11.76 -2.72 -1.91
CA SER A 299 12.55 -2.95 -3.12
C SER A 299 11.67 -3.03 -4.38
N GLY A 300 10.55 -3.73 -4.32
CA GLY A 300 9.63 -3.83 -5.46
C GLY A 300 8.86 -2.53 -5.74
N ALA A 301 8.52 -1.75 -4.72
CA ALA A 301 7.96 -0.41 -4.89
C ALA A 301 8.95 0.50 -5.64
N LEU A 302 10.20 0.57 -5.17
CA LEU A 302 11.25 1.38 -5.80
C LEU A 302 11.53 0.94 -7.24
N ARG A 303 11.57 -0.37 -7.52
CA ARG A 303 11.71 -0.88 -8.89
C ARG A 303 10.58 -0.37 -9.79
N SER A 304 9.34 -0.44 -9.31
CA SER A 304 8.17 0.01 -10.08
C SER A 304 8.26 1.52 -10.36
N GLY A 305 8.67 2.31 -9.37
CA GLY A 305 8.88 3.76 -9.52
C GLY A 305 10.03 4.14 -10.45
N LEU A 306 11.18 3.47 -10.35
CA LEU A 306 12.33 3.74 -11.24
C LEU A 306 12.01 3.43 -12.71
N ARG A 307 11.30 2.33 -12.96
CA ARG A 307 10.82 2.00 -14.32
C ARG A 307 9.80 3.02 -14.83
N ALA A 308 8.86 3.41 -13.98
CA ALA A 308 7.87 4.44 -14.29
C ALA A 308 8.52 5.79 -14.60
N ALA A 309 9.48 6.22 -13.79
CA ALA A 309 10.24 7.46 -13.99
C ALA A 309 11.04 7.42 -15.29
N ALA A 310 11.69 6.29 -15.62
CA ALA A 310 12.40 6.14 -16.88
C ALA A 310 11.46 6.25 -18.10
N ALA A 311 10.28 5.60 -18.05
CA ALA A 311 9.29 5.70 -19.11
C ALA A 311 8.71 7.12 -19.27
N LEU A 312 8.47 7.82 -18.16
CA LEU A 312 8.07 9.23 -18.19
C LEU A 312 9.18 10.12 -18.78
N ALA A 313 10.45 9.86 -18.42
CA ALA A 313 11.60 10.59 -18.95
C ALA A 313 11.73 10.42 -20.47
N ASP A 314 11.58 9.20 -20.98
CA ASP A 314 11.56 8.91 -22.42
C ASP A 314 10.48 9.73 -23.13
N GLY A 315 9.23 9.69 -22.65
CA GLY A 315 8.15 10.46 -23.26
C GLY A 315 8.27 11.97 -23.09
N LEU A 316 9.06 12.43 -22.11
CA LEU A 316 9.42 13.84 -21.95
C LEU A 316 10.60 14.27 -22.83
N GLY A 317 11.25 13.35 -23.57
CA GLY A 317 12.45 13.64 -24.36
C GLY A 317 13.68 13.89 -23.49
N ARG A 318 13.81 13.19 -22.36
CA ARG A 318 14.89 13.32 -21.36
C ARG A 318 15.73 12.04 -21.30
N PRO A 319 16.54 11.76 -22.33
CA PRO A 319 17.23 10.47 -22.48
C PRO A 319 18.26 10.20 -21.39
N ASP A 320 18.91 11.24 -20.84
CA ASP A 320 19.92 11.06 -19.79
C ASP A 320 19.25 10.63 -18.47
N GLU A 321 18.17 11.29 -18.05
CA GLU A 321 17.32 10.87 -16.92
C GLU A 321 16.80 9.44 -17.14
N ALA A 322 16.26 9.16 -18.33
CA ALA A 322 15.70 7.85 -18.67
C ALA A 322 16.74 6.74 -18.53
N GLN A 323 17.92 6.92 -19.13
CA GLN A 323 19.02 5.96 -19.06
C GLN A 323 19.51 5.74 -17.63
N ARG A 324 19.65 6.80 -16.83
CA ARG A 324 20.10 6.69 -15.43
C ARG A 324 19.13 5.86 -14.59
N TRP A 325 17.85 6.17 -14.63
CA TRP A 325 16.86 5.46 -13.80
C TRP A 325 16.55 4.06 -14.34
N ALA A 326 16.63 3.85 -15.66
CA ALA A 326 16.62 2.53 -16.26
C ALA A 326 17.75 1.64 -15.73
N ALA A 327 18.99 2.15 -15.70
CA ALA A 327 20.14 1.42 -15.18
C ALA A 327 19.99 1.11 -13.68
N ALA A 328 19.44 2.04 -12.89
CA ALA A 328 19.13 1.82 -11.48
C ALA A 328 18.07 0.73 -11.30
N ALA A 329 17.00 0.72 -12.10
CA ALA A 329 15.98 -0.32 -12.07
C ALA A 329 16.55 -1.70 -12.41
N VAL A 330 17.43 -1.80 -13.41
CA VAL A 330 18.11 -3.05 -13.79
C VAL A 330 19.01 -3.57 -12.66
N ARG A 331 19.79 -2.69 -12.00
CA ARG A 331 20.60 -3.05 -10.83
C ARG A 331 19.74 -3.56 -9.68
N LEU A 332 18.62 -2.89 -9.42
CA LEU A 332 17.67 -3.28 -8.36
C LEU A 332 17.01 -4.63 -8.65
N ASP A 333 16.59 -4.87 -9.89
CA ASP A 333 16.07 -6.18 -10.30
C ASP A 333 17.10 -7.30 -10.13
N ALA A 334 18.35 -7.05 -10.49
CA ALA A 334 19.44 -8.01 -10.29
C ALA A 334 19.64 -8.33 -8.80
N GLY A 335 19.77 -7.30 -7.96
CA GLY A 335 19.93 -7.45 -6.52
C GLY A 335 18.76 -8.17 -5.85
N VAL A 336 17.51 -7.83 -6.22
CA VAL A 336 16.31 -8.50 -5.69
C VAL A 336 16.33 -9.99 -6.05
N ARG A 337 16.58 -10.33 -7.31
CA ARG A 337 16.62 -11.73 -7.76
C ARG A 337 17.72 -12.53 -7.06
N GLU A 338 18.92 -11.97 -6.97
CA GLU A 338 20.07 -12.63 -6.35
C GLU A 338 19.85 -12.86 -4.86
N ARG A 339 19.35 -11.85 -4.14
CA ARG A 339 19.31 -11.86 -2.68
C ARG A 339 18.02 -12.42 -2.08
N PHE A 340 16.89 -12.29 -2.79
CA PHE A 340 15.59 -12.77 -2.32
C PHE A 340 15.12 -14.05 -3.05
N GLY A 341 15.63 -14.31 -4.27
CA GLY A 341 15.18 -15.46 -5.07
C GLY A 341 15.42 -16.80 -4.39
N GLY A 342 16.60 -16.96 -3.76
CA GLY A 342 16.97 -18.19 -3.04
C GLY A 342 16.14 -18.46 -1.77
N THR A 343 15.46 -17.45 -1.22
CA THR A 343 14.63 -17.61 -0.02
C THR A 343 13.14 -17.71 -0.34
N GLY A 344 12.75 -17.58 -1.61
CA GLY A 344 11.36 -17.51 -2.04
C GLY A 344 10.73 -16.17 -1.70
N TYR A 345 11.49 -15.08 -1.81
CA TYR A 345 11.01 -13.70 -1.62
C TYR A 345 10.37 -13.45 -0.26
N ARG A 346 11.08 -13.85 0.82
CA ARG A 346 10.72 -13.53 2.21
C ARG A 346 10.77 -12.03 2.48
N ARG A 347 10.32 -11.60 3.66
CA ARG A 347 10.28 -10.18 4.04
C ARG A 347 11.63 -9.49 3.78
N THR A 348 12.71 -10.10 4.24
CA THR A 348 14.10 -9.67 4.01
C THR A 348 14.88 -10.78 3.28
N PRO A 349 16.14 -10.55 2.86
CA PRO A 349 16.99 -11.60 2.30
C PRO A 349 17.23 -12.78 3.25
N ASP A 350 17.00 -12.63 4.56
CA ASP A 350 17.06 -13.73 5.51
C ASP A 350 15.81 -14.62 5.42
N ALA A 351 16.02 -15.92 5.19
CA ALA A 351 14.95 -16.91 5.18
C ALA A 351 14.18 -16.96 6.52
N GLY A 352 14.83 -16.63 7.64
CA GLY A 352 14.24 -16.54 8.97
C GLY A 352 13.24 -15.39 9.14
N SER A 353 13.22 -14.42 8.23
CA SER A 353 12.27 -13.30 8.25
C SER A 353 10.82 -13.71 7.95
N GLY A 354 10.64 -14.91 7.37
CA GLY A 354 9.32 -15.49 7.07
C GLY A 354 8.65 -14.90 5.83
N ALA A 355 7.55 -15.52 5.41
CA ALA A 355 6.74 -15.05 4.30
C ALA A 355 6.12 -13.67 4.60
N ASP A 356 5.99 -12.86 3.56
CA ASP A 356 5.44 -11.50 3.62
C ASP A 356 4.58 -11.26 2.39
N ALA A 357 3.32 -10.87 2.59
CA ALA A 357 2.37 -10.63 1.50
C ALA A 357 2.80 -9.46 0.60
N GLY A 358 3.66 -8.58 1.11
CA GLY A 358 4.28 -7.49 0.39
C GLY A 358 5.17 -7.96 -0.76
N MET A 359 5.54 -9.25 -0.85
CA MET A 359 6.20 -9.78 -2.05
C MET A 359 5.34 -9.65 -3.31
N ALA A 360 4.00 -9.52 -3.18
CA ALA A 360 3.07 -9.36 -4.30
C ALA A 360 3.43 -8.21 -5.26
N VAL A 361 4.15 -7.19 -4.78
CA VAL A 361 4.67 -6.10 -5.62
C VAL A 361 5.69 -6.55 -6.66
N LEU A 362 6.17 -7.79 -6.60
CA LEU A 362 7.07 -8.37 -7.60
C LEU A 362 6.32 -8.97 -8.80
N ALA A 363 4.99 -9.08 -8.73
CA ALA A 363 4.12 -9.62 -9.77
C ALA A 363 3.41 -8.49 -10.56
N PRO A 364 2.72 -8.81 -11.66
CA PRO A 364 1.80 -7.87 -12.32
C PRO A 364 0.81 -7.23 -11.34
N PRO A 365 0.34 -5.99 -11.54
CA PRO A 365 0.75 -5.06 -12.60
C PRO A 365 2.00 -4.26 -12.20
N PHE A 366 2.74 -4.65 -11.16
CA PHE A 366 3.94 -3.91 -10.71
C PHE A 366 5.21 -4.36 -11.45
N ALA A 367 5.21 -5.59 -11.97
CA ALA A 367 6.24 -6.14 -12.83
C ALA A 367 5.66 -7.08 -13.89
N PRO A 368 6.45 -7.44 -14.93
CA PRO A 368 6.09 -8.53 -15.82
C PRO A 368 5.87 -9.85 -15.08
N PRO A 369 5.10 -10.78 -15.67
CA PRO A 369 4.97 -12.13 -15.14
C PRO A 369 6.32 -12.85 -15.02
N ASP A 370 6.57 -13.48 -13.87
CA ASP A 370 7.73 -14.31 -13.60
C ASP A 370 7.28 -15.62 -12.91
N PRO A 371 7.58 -16.81 -13.48
CA PRO A 371 7.13 -18.09 -12.90
C PRO A 371 7.66 -18.37 -11.49
N GLY A 372 8.88 -17.91 -11.16
CA GLY A 372 9.47 -18.07 -9.84
C GLY A 372 8.76 -17.19 -8.81
N VAL A 373 8.45 -15.95 -9.19
CA VAL A 373 7.63 -15.04 -8.36
C VAL A 373 6.22 -15.60 -8.17
N ALA A 374 5.60 -16.15 -9.22
CA ALA A 374 4.27 -16.76 -9.13
C ALA A 374 4.24 -17.96 -8.16
N ALA A 375 5.25 -18.84 -8.23
CA ALA A 375 5.38 -19.96 -7.30
C ALA A 375 5.62 -19.50 -5.86
N ALA A 376 6.42 -18.44 -5.66
CA ALA A 376 6.63 -17.84 -4.35
C ALA A 376 5.35 -17.17 -3.79
N LEU A 377 4.53 -16.57 -4.65
CA LEU A 377 3.25 -16.00 -4.27
C LEU A 377 2.26 -17.09 -3.83
N ASP A 378 2.21 -18.22 -4.54
CA ASP A 378 1.44 -19.41 -4.12
C ASP A 378 1.88 -19.93 -2.74
N ASP A 379 3.18 -19.97 -2.46
CA ASP A 379 3.72 -20.36 -1.14
C ASP A 379 3.36 -19.36 -0.05
N THR A 380 3.49 -18.07 -0.35
CA THR A 380 3.17 -16.97 0.56
C THR A 380 1.69 -17.00 0.94
N GLU A 381 0.77 -17.16 -0.02
CA GLU A 381 -0.66 -17.28 0.26
C GLU A 381 -0.98 -18.44 1.21
N ARG A 382 -0.38 -19.62 0.99
CA ARG A 382 -0.59 -20.78 1.86
C ARG A 382 -0.11 -20.54 3.28
N ARG A 383 1.06 -19.92 3.44
CA ARG A 383 1.67 -19.66 4.77
C ARG A 383 0.96 -18.56 5.53
N LEU A 384 0.44 -17.56 4.83
CA LEU A 384 -0.18 -16.39 5.43
C LEU A 384 -1.69 -16.51 5.61
N ALA A 385 -2.29 -17.64 5.23
CA ALA A 385 -3.72 -17.89 5.44
C ALA A 385 -4.15 -17.58 6.89
N ALA A 386 -5.07 -16.63 7.03
CA ALA A 386 -5.59 -16.19 8.32
C ALA A 386 -6.94 -16.88 8.61
N PRO A 387 -7.32 -17.04 9.90
CA PRO A 387 -8.58 -17.70 10.27
C PRO A 387 -9.84 -17.09 9.63
N GLY A 388 -9.84 -15.79 9.35
CA GLY A 388 -10.95 -15.09 8.69
C GLY A 388 -11.02 -15.25 7.16
N GLY A 389 -10.26 -16.20 6.59
CA GLY A 389 -10.19 -16.46 5.15
C GLY A 389 -9.28 -15.52 4.35
N GLY A 390 -8.75 -14.47 4.99
CA GLY A 390 -7.81 -13.52 4.40
C GLY A 390 -6.36 -13.91 4.55
N LEU A 391 -5.46 -12.93 4.42
CA LEU A 391 -4.02 -13.09 4.68
C LEU A 391 -3.55 -12.27 5.88
N LEU A 392 -2.64 -12.83 6.66
CA LEU A 392 -1.78 -12.09 7.56
C LEU A 392 -0.81 -11.19 6.75
N PRO A 393 -0.31 -10.08 7.31
CA PRO A 393 0.72 -9.27 6.64
C PRO A 393 2.01 -10.06 6.40
N GLY A 394 2.42 -10.88 7.37
CA GLY A 394 3.52 -11.84 7.25
C GLY A 394 3.64 -12.77 8.45
N GLU A 395 4.52 -13.76 8.36
CA GLU A 395 4.70 -14.78 9.41
C GLU A 395 5.29 -14.18 10.70
N ALA A 396 6.21 -13.22 10.56
CA ALA A 396 6.87 -12.53 11.67
C ALA A 396 6.16 -11.23 12.09
N PHE A 397 4.95 -10.95 11.59
CA PHE A 397 4.22 -9.74 11.94
C PHE A 397 3.75 -9.82 13.40
N SER A 398 4.17 -8.84 14.22
CA SER A 398 3.94 -8.84 15.67
C SER A 398 2.55 -8.33 16.10
N GLY A 399 1.71 -7.91 15.15
CA GLY A 399 0.36 -7.43 15.43
C GLY A 399 -0.67 -8.56 15.65
N PRO A 400 -1.96 -8.19 15.82
CA PRO A 400 -3.03 -9.17 15.93
C PRO A 400 -3.05 -10.12 14.73
N ARG A 401 -3.28 -11.41 14.95
CA ARG A 401 -3.39 -12.42 13.89
C ARG A 401 -4.75 -12.35 13.20
N LEU A 402 -4.97 -11.23 12.51
CA LEU A 402 -6.15 -10.94 11.72
C LEU A 402 -5.81 -10.85 10.24
N SER A 403 -6.82 -11.10 9.41
CA SER A 403 -6.68 -10.81 7.99
C SER A 403 -6.51 -9.31 7.81
N TRP A 404 -5.49 -8.90 7.06
CA TRP A 404 -5.28 -7.52 6.67
C TRP A 404 -5.65 -7.35 5.20
N VAL A 405 -6.64 -6.51 4.92
CA VAL A 405 -7.18 -6.33 3.57
C VAL A 405 -6.13 -5.80 2.60
N PRO A 406 -5.25 -4.85 2.94
CA PRO A 406 -4.13 -4.48 2.07
C PRO A 406 -3.17 -5.64 1.71
N ALA A 407 -2.96 -6.59 2.63
CA ALA A 407 -2.14 -7.78 2.36
C ALA A 407 -2.81 -8.68 1.32
N ALA A 408 -4.07 -9.06 1.58
CA ALA A 408 -4.86 -9.87 0.64
C ALA A 408 -5.16 -9.13 -0.68
N GLY A 409 -5.31 -7.81 -0.62
CA GLY A 409 -5.69 -6.96 -1.75
C GLY A 409 -4.57 -6.78 -2.77
N GLN A 410 -3.31 -6.70 -2.34
CA GLN A 410 -2.17 -6.71 -3.28
C GLN A 410 -2.04 -8.06 -3.99
N VAL A 411 -2.25 -9.16 -3.27
CA VAL A 411 -2.30 -10.51 -3.86
C VAL A 411 -3.48 -10.63 -4.83
N MET A 412 -4.66 -10.15 -4.44
CA MET A 412 -5.87 -10.11 -5.27
C MET A 412 -5.62 -9.39 -6.59
N LEU A 413 -5.01 -8.19 -6.53
CA LEU A 413 -4.63 -7.43 -7.71
C LEU A 413 -3.59 -8.18 -8.55
N ALA A 414 -2.61 -8.82 -7.91
CA ALA A 414 -1.59 -9.58 -8.61
C ALA A 414 -2.15 -10.78 -9.38
N ARG A 415 -3.11 -11.49 -8.79
CA ARG A 415 -3.83 -12.59 -9.47
C ARG A 415 -4.62 -12.09 -10.67
N ALA A 416 -5.33 -10.97 -10.51
CA ALA A 416 -6.09 -10.35 -11.59
C ALA A 416 -5.18 -9.94 -12.76
N ALA A 417 -4.13 -9.17 -12.49
CA ALA A 417 -3.21 -8.67 -13.50
C ALA A 417 -2.34 -9.77 -14.14
N SER A 418 -2.17 -10.92 -13.47
CA SER A 418 -1.48 -12.08 -14.03
C SER A 418 -2.40 -12.98 -14.88
N GLY A 419 -3.69 -12.63 -15.02
CA GLY A 419 -4.67 -13.44 -15.76
C GLY A 419 -5.23 -14.65 -14.97
N ASP A 420 -4.92 -14.79 -13.68
CA ASP A 420 -5.55 -15.80 -12.82
C ASP A 420 -6.94 -15.35 -12.37
N ALA A 421 -7.89 -15.42 -13.30
CA ALA A 421 -9.27 -14.99 -13.07
C ALA A 421 -9.95 -15.75 -11.92
N ARG A 422 -9.59 -17.02 -11.69
CA ARG A 422 -10.16 -17.81 -10.60
C ARG A 422 -9.57 -17.40 -9.25
N GLY A 423 -8.26 -17.18 -9.18
CA GLY A 423 -7.59 -16.65 -7.99
C GLY A 423 -8.12 -15.28 -7.60
N ALA A 424 -8.21 -14.37 -8.56
CA ALA A 424 -8.76 -13.04 -8.34
C ALA A 424 -10.21 -13.09 -7.85
N GLN A 425 -11.07 -13.93 -8.45
CA GLN A 425 -12.47 -14.04 -8.04
C GLN A 425 -12.61 -14.52 -6.59
N ARG A 426 -11.81 -15.51 -6.15
CA ARG A 426 -11.85 -15.99 -4.76
C ARG A 426 -11.58 -14.87 -3.76
N TRP A 427 -10.62 -14.01 -4.07
CA TRP A 427 -10.29 -12.86 -3.23
C TRP A 427 -11.36 -11.76 -3.27
N VAL A 428 -11.95 -11.50 -4.45
CA VAL A 428 -13.09 -10.59 -4.60
C VAL A 428 -14.27 -11.08 -3.75
N ASP A 429 -14.64 -12.36 -3.84
CA ASP A 429 -15.76 -12.93 -3.09
C ASP A 429 -15.51 -12.84 -1.57
N TRP A 430 -14.28 -13.11 -1.12
CA TRP A 430 -13.87 -12.95 0.27
C TRP A 430 -14.03 -11.50 0.75
N LEU A 431 -13.53 -10.52 -0.01
CA LEU A 431 -13.60 -9.12 0.37
C LEU A 431 -15.05 -8.60 0.36
N LEU A 432 -15.87 -9.05 -0.59
CA LEU A 432 -17.30 -8.72 -0.63
C LEU A 432 -18.07 -9.29 0.56
N ALA A 433 -17.69 -10.47 1.06
CA ALA A 433 -18.27 -11.06 2.27
C ALA A 433 -17.88 -10.30 3.55
N ALA A 434 -16.72 -9.64 3.55
CA ALA A 434 -16.19 -8.89 4.69
C ALA A 434 -16.68 -7.44 4.79
N ARG A 435 -17.50 -6.96 3.85
CA ARG A 435 -18.03 -5.58 3.85
C ARG A 435 -18.83 -5.27 5.12
N THR A 436 -18.89 -3.99 5.45
CA THR A 436 -19.79 -3.50 6.50
C THR A 436 -21.25 -3.58 6.06
N VAL A 437 -22.17 -3.33 7.00
CA VAL A 437 -23.61 -3.20 6.71
C VAL A 437 -23.96 -2.08 5.71
N LEU A 438 -23.07 -1.10 5.53
CA LEU A 438 -23.18 -0.04 4.53
C LEU A 438 -22.43 -0.36 3.22
N GLY A 439 -21.78 -1.51 3.13
CA GLY A 439 -21.03 -1.93 1.94
C GLY A 439 -19.60 -1.42 1.86
N ALA A 440 -19.09 -0.75 2.89
CA ALA A 440 -17.71 -0.25 2.93
C ALA A 440 -16.69 -1.39 3.08
N LEU A 441 -15.52 -1.25 2.48
CA LEU A 441 -14.44 -2.24 2.55
C LEU A 441 -13.52 -1.95 3.76
N PRO A 442 -13.29 -2.93 4.65
CA PRO A 442 -12.55 -2.68 5.88
C PRO A 442 -11.03 -2.75 5.70
N GLU A 443 -10.28 -2.27 6.69
CA GLU A 443 -8.84 -2.52 6.80
C GLU A 443 -8.55 -3.97 7.24
N LYS A 444 -9.31 -4.51 8.19
CA LYS A 444 -9.09 -5.84 8.77
C LYS A 444 -10.36 -6.68 8.78
N VAL A 445 -10.16 -7.99 8.76
CA VAL A 445 -11.23 -8.98 8.93
C VAL A 445 -10.87 -9.90 10.09
N ASP A 446 -11.79 -10.02 11.04
CA ASP A 446 -11.61 -10.84 12.23
C ASP A 446 -11.66 -12.34 11.91
N ALA A 447 -11.39 -13.19 12.91
CA ALA A 447 -11.40 -14.64 12.75
C ALA A 447 -12.78 -15.22 12.39
N ALA A 448 -13.86 -14.46 12.58
CA ALA A 448 -15.23 -14.84 12.21
C ALA A 448 -15.64 -14.31 10.82
N GLY A 449 -14.72 -13.68 10.08
CA GLY A 449 -15.01 -13.10 8.77
C GLY A 449 -15.70 -11.73 8.82
N ARG A 450 -15.71 -11.07 9.99
CA ARG A 450 -16.39 -9.78 10.18
C ARG A 450 -15.41 -8.61 10.01
N PRO A 451 -15.85 -7.46 9.48
CA PRO A 451 -15.02 -6.26 9.38
C PRO A 451 -14.55 -5.78 10.76
N ALA A 452 -13.33 -5.26 10.82
CA ALA A 452 -12.69 -4.77 12.03
C ALA A 452 -11.91 -3.46 11.79
N GLU A 453 -11.66 -2.72 12.88
CA GLU A 453 -10.98 -1.41 12.91
C GLU A 453 -11.71 -0.28 12.16
N VAL A 454 -11.36 -0.05 10.89
CA VAL A 454 -11.84 1.07 10.09
C VAL A 454 -12.36 0.60 8.74
N ALA A 455 -13.50 1.15 8.33
CA ALA A 455 -14.10 0.96 7.01
C ALA A 455 -14.88 2.24 6.63
N PRO A 456 -14.70 2.80 5.43
CA PRO A 456 -13.76 2.38 4.39
C PRO A 456 -12.29 2.64 4.75
N LEU A 457 -11.38 1.90 4.12
CA LEU A 457 -9.97 2.22 4.04
C LEU A 457 -9.62 2.56 2.58
N ALA A 458 -9.03 3.74 2.33
CA ALA A 458 -8.71 4.20 0.97
C ALA A 458 -7.91 3.17 0.17
N TRP A 459 -6.92 2.55 0.81
CA TRP A 459 -6.08 1.55 0.14
C TRP A 459 -6.85 0.27 -0.21
N ALA A 460 -7.80 -0.16 0.63
CA ALA A 460 -8.66 -1.31 0.34
C ALA A 460 -9.58 -1.03 -0.85
N ASP A 461 -10.20 0.15 -0.87
CA ASP A 461 -11.05 0.60 -1.99
C ASP A 461 -10.25 0.67 -3.30
N ALA A 462 -9.05 1.25 -3.26
CA ALA A 462 -8.17 1.34 -4.42
C ALA A 462 -7.76 -0.04 -4.95
N LEU A 463 -7.32 -0.95 -4.08
CA LEU A 463 -6.94 -2.31 -4.48
C LEU A 463 -8.11 -3.10 -5.08
N TYR A 464 -9.31 -2.92 -4.54
CA TYR A 464 -10.52 -3.53 -5.09
C TYR A 464 -10.83 -3.01 -6.49
N LEU A 465 -10.86 -1.69 -6.68
CA LEU A 465 -11.11 -1.06 -7.97
C LEU A 465 -10.06 -1.47 -9.02
N LEU A 466 -8.78 -1.42 -8.67
CA LEU A 466 -7.69 -1.82 -9.56
C LEU A 466 -7.76 -3.29 -9.93
N THR A 467 -8.19 -4.16 -9.02
CA THR A 467 -8.41 -5.59 -9.31
C THR A 467 -9.48 -5.77 -10.37
N LEU A 468 -10.61 -5.06 -10.25
CA LEU A 468 -11.68 -5.14 -11.23
C LEU A 468 -11.26 -4.58 -12.59
N VAL A 469 -10.57 -3.42 -12.61
CA VAL A 469 -10.01 -2.86 -13.86
C VAL A 469 -9.03 -3.84 -14.51
N ALA A 470 -8.13 -4.44 -13.73
CA ALA A 470 -7.16 -5.41 -14.25
C ALA A 470 -7.83 -6.65 -14.87
N ARG A 471 -9.01 -7.05 -14.39
CA ARG A 471 -9.79 -8.15 -14.96
C ARG A 471 -10.56 -7.76 -16.22
N ASP A 472 -11.14 -6.56 -16.22
CA ASP A 472 -12.04 -6.11 -17.29
C ASP A 472 -11.26 -5.61 -18.51
N GLU A 473 -10.15 -4.91 -18.29
CA GLU A 473 -9.43 -4.17 -19.33
C GLU A 473 -7.91 -4.43 -19.31
N GLY A 474 -7.39 -4.98 -18.21
CA GLY A 474 -5.96 -5.07 -17.95
C GLY A 474 -5.42 -3.79 -17.29
N VAL A 475 -4.32 -3.92 -16.55
CA VAL A 475 -3.56 -2.78 -16.02
C VAL A 475 -2.10 -2.99 -16.42
N PRO A 476 -1.50 -2.07 -17.20
CA PRO A 476 -0.13 -2.25 -17.65
C PRO A 476 0.85 -2.10 -16.49
N ALA A 477 1.96 -2.82 -16.60
CA ALA A 477 3.10 -2.63 -15.72
C ALA A 477 4.05 -1.59 -16.31
N PRO A 478 4.77 -0.81 -15.46
CA PRO A 478 5.84 0.05 -15.94
C PRO A 478 6.81 -0.73 -16.85
N PRO A 479 7.16 -0.21 -18.03
CA PRO A 479 7.99 -0.93 -18.99
C PRO A 479 9.30 -1.41 -18.39
N VAL A 480 9.73 -2.62 -18.75
CA VAL A 480 11.08 -3.08 -18.42
C VAL A 480 12.06 -2.33 -19.31
N PRO A 481 13.03 -1.60 -18.75
CA PRO A 481 14.01 -0.92 -19.56
C PRO A 481 14.79 -1.94 -20.39
N ARG A 482 14.99 -1.65 -21.68
CA ARG A 482 15.92 -2.43 -22.49
C ARG A 482 17.32 -2.18 -21.92
N GLY A 483 18.01 -3.23 -21.49
CA GLY A 483 19.40 -3.10 -21.05
C GLY A 483 20.26 -2.46 -22.15
N PRO A 484 21.44 -1.90 -21.82
CA PRO A 484 22.33 -1.38 -22.85
C PRO A 484 22.56 -2.49 -23.89
N ALA A 485 22.36 -2.16 -25.17
CA ALA A 485 22.75 -3.07 -26.24
C ALA A 485 24.20 -3.50 -25.99
N PRO A 486 24.54 -4.80 -26.08
CA PRO A 486 25.92 -5.21 -25.90
C PRO A 486 26.79 -4.38 -26.83
N SER A 487 27.83 -3.75 -26.27
CA SER A 487 28.74 -2.92 -27.04
C SER A 487 29.28 -3.73 -28.21
N ALA A 488 29.37 -3.12 -29.40
CA ALA A 488 29.85 -3.79 -30.61
C ALA A 488 31.26 -4.42 -30.44
N GLN A 489 32.01 -4.01 -29.41
CA GLN A 489 33.31 -4.59 -29.04
C GLN A 489 33.23 -6.01 -28.45
N ALA A 490 32.07 -6.45 -27.92
CA ALA A 490 31.89 -7.83 -27.46
C ALA A 490 31.58 -8.81 -28.62
N ALA A 491 31.09 -8.30 -29.75
CA ALA A 491 30.78 -9.12 -30.93
C ALA A 491 32.05 -9.51 -31.72
N GLU A 492 33.11 -8.71 -31.65
CA GLU A 492 34.39 -9.02 -32.32
C GLU A 492 35.24 -10.05 -31.57
N GLN A 493 35.03 -10.26 -30.26
CA GLN A 493 35.76 -11.28 -29.49
C GLN A 493 35.23 -12.72 -29.71
N VAL A 494 34.05 -12.89 -30.30
CA VAL A 494 33.49 -14.22 -30.62
C VAL A 494 33.81 -14.64 -32.07
N GLY A 495 34.31 -13.73 -32.91
CA GLY A 495 34.65 -14.00 -34.32
C GLY A 495 36.11 -14.44 -34.59
N GLY A 496 36.95 -14.51 -33.56
CA GLY A 496 38.41 -14.67 -33.72
C GLY A 496 38.96 -16.11 -33.71
N ASP A 497 38.23 -17.10 -33.19
CA ASP A 497 38.73 -18.47 -33.05
C ASP A 497 38.07 -19.40 -34.08
N GLY A 498 38.58 -19.37 -35.31
CA GLY A 498 38.05 -20.20 -36.40
C GLY A 498 38.99 -20.37 -37.58
N ALA A 499 40.31 -20.45 -37.35
CA ALA A 499 41.26 -20.85 -38.38
C ALA A 499 41.60 -22.34 -38.26
N GLY A 500 41.26 -23.10 -39.31
CA GLY A 500 42.12 -24.18 -39.81
C GLY A 500 41.65 -25.61 -39.55
N VAL A 501 40.98 -26.21 -40.54
CA VAL A 501 41.29 -27.58 -40.97
C VAL A 501 41.12 -27.65 -42.50
N ALA A 502 42.24 -27.73 -43.20
CA ALA A 502 42.30 -28.23 -44.57
C ALA A 502 42.38 -29.77 -44.52
N ALA A 503 41.65 -30.46 -45.38
CA ALA A 503 41.76 -31.90 -45.59
C ALA A 503 42.14 -32.19 -47.06
N PRO A 504 42.89 -33.28 -47.32
CA PRO A 504 43.44 -33.62 -48.64
C PRO A 504 42.40 -34.16 -49.63
#